data_AF-A0AA95M9X9-F1
#
_entry.id   AF-A0AA95M9X9-F1
#
_cell.length_a   1.000
_cell.length_b   1.000
_cell.length_c   1.000
_cell.angle_alpha   90.00
_cell.angle_beta   90.00
_cell.angle_gamma   90.00
#
_symmetry.space_group_name_H-M   'P 1'
#
loop_
_entity.id
_entity.type
_entity.pdbx_description
1 polymer ?
#
loop_
_entity_poly.entity_id
_entity_poly.type
_entity_poly.pdbx_seq_one_letter_code
_entity_poly.pdbx_strand_id
1 'polypeptide(L)'
;MKTFDFKSGAKVMVDENQIIIERSGGKSAMKGLFAGRAMGQMAIKMSALTGLIYYADYLVICASGLPSPNDFKITSIPEIKQYPNCVVAKEQELEELYQYLKGFIKQG
;
A
#
# COMPACT_ATOMS: atom_id res chain seq x y z
N MET A 1 -11.55 -11.16 -8.13
CA MET A 1 -11.07 -10.02 -7.31
C MET A 1 -10.85 -10.53 -5.89
N LYS A 2 -9.61 -10.50 -5.39
CA LYS A 2 -9.26 -10.87 -4.02
C LYS A 2 -9.23 -9.60 -3.16
N THR A 3 -9.74 -9.68 -1.94
CA THR A 3 -9.85 -8.55 -1.01
C THR A 3 -9.01 -8.80 0.23
N PHE A 4 -8.32 -7.76 0.70
CA PHE A 4 -7.51 -7.73 1.91
C PHE A 4 -8.03 -6.60 2.81
N ASP A 5 -8.64 -6.96 3.93
CA ASP A 5 -9.16 -6.00 4.91
C ASP A 5 -8.19 -5.90 6.09
N PHE A 6 -7.59 -4.71 6.26
CA PHE A 6 -6.59 -4.47 7.29
C PHE A 6 -7.22 -3.86 8.55
N LYS A 7 -6.69 -4.22 9.72
CA LYS A 7 -7.12 -3.62 11.00
C LYS A 7 -6.88 -2.10 11.07
N SER A 8 -6.01 -1.57 10.20
CA SER A 8 -5.78 -0.14 10.02
C SER A 8 -6.96 0.63 9.44
N GLY A 9 -7.96 -0.06 8.88
CA GLY A 9 -9.07 0.55 8.13
C GLY A 9 -8.77 0.73 6.64
N ALA A 10 -7.59 0.28 6.18
CA ALA A 10 -7.30 0.14 4.77
C ALA A 10 -7.93 -1.15 4.23
N LYS A 11 -8.43 -1.09 3.00
CA LYS A 11 -8.92 -2.23 2.25
C LYS A 11 -8.23 -2.23 0.89
N VAL A 12 -7.65 -3.37 0.51
CA VAL A 12 -6.99 -3.52 -0.78
C VAL A 12 -7.71 -4.59 -1.59
N MET A 13 -8.17 -4.22 -2.78
CA MET A 13 -8.85 -5.13 -3.71
C MET A 13 -7.96 -5.30 -4.93
N VAL A 14 -7.70 -6.54 -5.31
CA VAL A 14 -6.79 -6.88 -6.41
C VAL A 14 -7.50 -7.78 -7.40
N ASP A 15 -7.42 -7.43 -8.67
CA ASP A 15 -7.78 -8.29 -9.79
C ASP A 15 -6.65 -8.28 -10.84
N GLU A 16 -6.87 -8.93 -11.98
CA GLU A 16 -5.85 -9.06 -13.05
C GLU A 16 -5.53 -7.72 -13.73
N ASN A 17 -6.42 -6.73 -13.64
CA ASN A 17 -6.32 -5.46 -14.35
C ASN A 17 -5.87 -4.32 -13.44
N GLN A 18 -6.16 -4.39 -12.14
CA GLN A 18 -5.92 -3.28 -11.22
C GLN A 18 -5.78 -3.69 -9.74
N ILE A 19 -5.18 -2.78 -8.99
CA ILE A 19 -5.11 -2.77 -7.54
C ILE A 19 -5.85 -1.53 -7.04
N ILE A 20 -6.86 -1.72 -6.19
CA ILE A 20 -7.61 -0.63 -5.57
C ILE A 20 -7.26 -0.58 -4.09
N ILE A 21 -6.79 0.57 -3.62
CA ILE A 21 -6.52 0.85 -2.22
C ILE A 21 -7.59 1.81 -1.72
N GLU A 22 -8.41 1.36 -0.79
CA GLU A 22 -9.41 2.17 -0.09
C GLU A 22 -8.94 2.47 1.32
N ARG A 23 -8.99 3.74 1.70
CA ARG A 23 -8.70 4.19 3.05
C ARG A 23 -9.95 4.79 3.65
N SER A 24 -10.69 3.95 4.37
CA SER A 24 -11.76 4.41 5.25
C SER A 24 -11.13 4.81 6.59
N GLY A 25 -11.49 5.97 7.12
CA GLY A 25 -10.89 6.50 8.35
C GLY A 25 -11.07 5.51 9.49
N GLY A 26 -9.97 5.03 10.05
CA GLY A 26 -9.98 3.99 11.08
C GLY A 26 -10.85 4.33 12.29
N LYS A 27 -11.47 3.29 12.87
CA LYS A 27 -12.20 3.35 14.14
C LYS A 27 -11.33 4.02 15.22
N SER A 28 -11.97 4.85 16.03
CA SER A 28 -11.44 6.01 16.78
C SER A 28 -10.19 5.83 17.67
N ALA A 29 -9.70 4.63 17.95
CA ALA A 29 -8.47 4.40 18.71
C ALA A 29 -7.19 4.41 17.85
N MET A 30 -7.29 4.11 16.54
CA MET A 30 -6.15 4.14 15.61
C MET A 30 -5.91 5.50 14.96
N LYS A 31 -6.79 6.49 15.15
CA LYS A 31 -6.64 7.83 14.55
C LYS A 31 -5.29 8.48 14.85
N GLY A 32 -4.68 8.22 16.01
CA GLY A 32 -3.37 8.78 16.38
C GLY A 32 -2.18 8.22 15.58
N LEU A 33 -2.17 6.92 15.28
CA LEU A 33 -1.08 6.28 14.51
C LEU A 33 -1.22 6.53 12.99
N PHE A 34 -2.39 7.01 12.57
CA PHE A 34 -2.79 7.19 11.16
C PHE A 34 -3.19 8.65 10.84
N ALA A 35 -2.96 9.60 11.76
CA ALA A 35 -3.27 11.02 11.60
C ALA A 35 -2.45 11.64 10.46
N GLY A 36 -3.12 12.35 9.54
CA GLY A 36 -2.47 13.02 8.40
C GLY A 36 -2.45 12.24 7.08
N ARG A 37 -3.13 11.09 7.01
CA ARG A 37 -3.20 10.31 5.76
C ARG A 37 -4.29 10.84 4.84
N ALA A 38 -3.98 10.92 3.55
CA ALA A 38 -4.98 11.15 2.51
C ALA A 38 -6.02 10.03 2.57
N MET A 39 -7.24 10.40 2.97
CA MET A 39 -8.46 9.60 2.86
C MET A 39 -8.84 9.50 1.39
N GLY A 40 -9.41 8.36 1.00
CA GLY A 40 -9.91 8.19 -0.36
C GLY A 40 -9.64 6.82 -0.95
N GLN A 41 -9.86 6.73 -2.25
CA GLN A 41 -9.67 5.55 -3.06
C GLN A 41 -8.59 5.84 -4.09
N MET A 42 -7.65 4.90 -4.23
CA MET A 42 -6.64 4.92 -5.29
C MET A 42 -6.80 3.65 -6.13
N ALA A 43 -6.77 3.80 -7.46
CA ALA A 43 -6.68 2.67 -8.38
C ALA A 43 -5.34 2.72 -9.13
N ILE A 44 -4.67 1.57 -9.18
CA ILE A 44 -3.39 1.38 -9.86
C ILE A 44 -3.61 0.31 -10.92
N LYS A 45 -3.32 0.61 -12.18
CA LYS A 45 -3.38 -0.40 -13.25
C LYS A 45 -2.30 -1.45 -13.01
N MET A 46 -2.64 -2.73 -13.13
CA MET A 46 -1.69 -3.83 -12.95
C MET A 46 -0.54 -3.75 -13.95
N SER A 47 -0.81 -3.29 -15.18
CA SER A 47 0.22 -3.05 -16.20
C SER A 47 1.20 -1.93 -15.86
N ALA A 48 0.89 -1.07 -14.89
CA ALA A 48 1.77 -0.01 -14.41
C ALA A 48 2.60 -0.44 -13.20
N LEU A 49 2.36 -1.63 -12.63
CA LEU A 49 3.09 -2.16 -11.47
C LEU A 49 4.55 -2.42 -11.85
N THR A 50 5.48 -1.75 -11.17
CA THR A 50 6.92 -1.88 -11.40
C THR A 50 7.63 -2.64 -10.28
N GLY A 51 7.04 -2.69 -9.08
CA GLY A 51 7.67 -3.32 -7.93
C GLY A 51 6.87 -3.17 -6.64
N LEU A 52 7.42 -3.74 -5.57
CA LEU A 52 6.88 -3.64 -4.22
C LEU A 52 8.03 -3.34 -3.27
N ILE A 53 7.80 -2.43 -2.32
CA ILE A 53 8.70 -2.19 -1.19
C ILE A 53 7.97 -2.64 0.06
N TYR A 54 8.42 -3.75 0.63
CA TYR A 54 7.86 -4.31 1.86
C TYR A 54 8.82 -4.08 3.02
N TYR A 55 8.39 -3.34 4.03
CA TYR A 55 9.23 -3.02 5.18
C TYR A 55 8.42 -2.78 6.45
N ALA A 56 8.63 -3.61 7.47
CA ALA A 56 8.01 -3.52 8.78
C ALA A 56 6.47 -3.36 8.70
N ASP A 57 5.94 -2.18 9.04
CA ASP A 57 4.50 -1.91 9.09
C ASP A 57 3.95 -1.22 7.83
N TYR A 58 4.68 -1.20 6.73
CA TYR A 58 4.19 -0.65 5.47
C TYR A 58 4.65 -1.40 4.21
N LEU A 59 3.81 -1.31 3.18
CA LEU A 59 4.02 -1.85 1.85
C LEU A 59 3.77 -0.74 0.83
N VAL A 60 4.77 -0.33 0.07
CA VAL A 60 4.60 0.62 -1.04
C VAL A 60 4.44 -0.17 -2.34
N ILE A 61 3.35 0.11 -3.05
CA ILE A 61 3.11 -0.43 -4.38
C ILE A 61 3.74 0.53 -5.40
N CYS A 62 4.87 0.13 -5.98
CA CYS A 62 5.58 0.94 -6.95
C CYS A 62 4.88 0.81 -8.31
N ALA A 63 4.46 1.93 -8.88
CA ALA A 63 3.89 1.96 -10.21
C ALA A 63 4.32 3.23 -10.95
N SER A 64 4.33 3.14 -12.28
CA SER A 64 4.68 4.28 -13.13
C SER A 64 3.75 5.47 -12.87
N GLY A 65 4.32 6.65 -12.64
CA GLY A 65 3.58 7.89 -12.35
C GLY A 65 3.17 8.07 -10.89
N LEU A 66 3.56 7.16 -9.97
CA LEU A 66 3.27 7.28 -8.54
C LEU A 66 4.53 7.58 -7.72
N PRO A 67 4.39 8.26 -6.56
CA PRO A 67 5.52 8.53 -5.68
C PRO A 67 6.17 7.22 -5.23
N SER A 68 7.49 7.19 -5.32
CA SER A 68 8.33 6.08 -4.88
C SER A 68 9.52 6.66 -4.12
N PRO A 69 9.94 6.06 -2.98
CA PRO A 69 11.12 6.54 -2.27
C PRO A 69 12.37 6.28 -3.12
N ASN A 70 13.07 7.35 -3.51
CA ASN A 70 14.28 7.26 -4.33
C ASN A 70 15.53 6.98 -3.47
N ASP A 71 15.52 7.39 -2.20
CA ASP A 71 16.57 7.09 -1.23
C ASP A 71 15.97 6.93 0.18
N PHE A 72 16.04 5.71 0.71
CA PHE A 72 15.56 5.37 2.06
C PHE A 72 16.37 6.04 3.18
N LYS A 73 17.55 6.60 2.89
CA LYS A 73 18.35 7.36 3.87
C LYS A 73 17.87 8.79 4.04
N ILE A 74 17.19 9.33 3.04
CA ILE A 74 16.78 10.74 2.99
C ILE A 74 15.26 10.87 3.16
N THR A 75 14.49 9.91 2.65
CA THR A 75 13.03 9.97 2.70
C THR A 75 12.51 9.58 4.08
N SER A 76 11.70 10.43 4.69
CA SER A 76 11.11 10.20 6.01
C SER A 76 10.07 9.07 5.96
N ILE A 77 10.19 8.06 6.83
CA ILE A 77 9.21 6.96 6.94
C ILE A 77 7.77 7.48 7.15
N PRO A 78 7.52 8.47 8.04
CA PRO A 78 6.22 9.12 8.15
C PRO A 78 5.66 9.67 6.82
N GLU A 79 6.51 10.21 5.96
CA GLU A 79 6.12 10.76 4.66
C GLU A 79 5.75 9.65 3.66
N ILE A 80 6.56 8.59 3.59
CA ILE A 80 6.27 7.40 2.76
C ILE A 80 4.90 6.82 3.11
N LYS A 81 4.58 6.73 4.40
CA LYS A 81 3.30 6.20 4.89
C LYS A 81 2.09 7.05 4.50
N GLN A 82 2.30 8.29 4.06
CA GLN A 82 1.24 9.16 3.55
C GLN A 82 0.99 8.96 2.06
N TYR A 83 1.94 8.39 1.30
CA TYR A 83 1.80 8.17 -0.13
C TYR A 83 0.53 7.39 -0.45
N PRO A 84 -0.24 7.75 -1.49
CA PRO A 84 -1.53 7.13 -1.79
C PRO A 84 -1.39 5.63 -2.14
N ASN A 85 -0.25 5.23 -2.68
CA ASN A 85 0.14 3.86 -3.05
C ASN A 85 0.82 3.08 -1.92
N CYS A 86 0.83 3.60 -0.69
CA CYS A 86 1.35 2.91 0.47
C CYS A 86 0.20 2.23 1.26
N VAL A 87 0.38 0.98 1.67
CA VAL A 87 -0.54 0.28 2.56
C VAL A 87 0.18 0.11 3.88
N VAL A 88 -0.47 0.50 4.98
CA VAL A 88 0.12 0.40 6.31
C VAL A 88 -0.79 -0.48 7.15
N ALA A 89 -0.22 -1.54 7.69
CA ALA A 89 -0.87 -2.49 8.57
C ALA A 89 0.21 -3.22 9.36
N LYS A 90 -0.14 -4.22 10.18
CA LYS A 90 0.89 -5.05 10.81
C LYS A 90 1.64 -5.84 9.74
N GLU A 91 2.93 -6.05 9.96
CA GLU A 91 3.82 -6.81 9.07
C GLU A 91 3.19 -8.13 8.60
N GLN A 92 2.67 -8.92 9.54
CA GLN A 92 1.99 -10.19 9.25
C GLN A 92 0.78 -10.07 8.31
N GLU A 93 0.02 -8.97 8.40
CA GLU A 93 -1.12 -8.73 7.50
C GLU A 93 -0.61 -8.34 6.10
N LEU A 94 0.46 -7.53 6.06
CA LEU A 94 1.08 -7.06 4.83
C LEU A 94 1.82 -8.16 4.06
N GLU A 95 2.39 -9.15 4.76
CA GLU A 95 3.06 -10.30 4.17
C GLU A 95 2.14 -11.02 3.18
N GLU A 96 0.88 -11.25 3.55
CA GLU A 96 -0.08 -11.94 2.68
C GLU A 96 -0.35 -11.14 1.39
N LEU A 97 -0.54 -9.83 1.52
CA LEU A 97 -0.73 -8.94 0.37
C LEU A 97 0.54 -8.89 -0.51
N TYR A 98 1.71 -8.79 0.10
CA TYR A 98 2.99 -8.76 -0.60
C TYR A 98 3.21 -10.03 -1.42
N GLN A 99 3.03 -11.21 -0.83
CA GLN A 99 3.20 -12.49 -1.55
C GLN A 99 2.20 -12.62 -2.70
N TYR A 100 0.96 -12.17 -2.50
CA TYR A 100 -0.05 -12.17 -3.54
C TYR A 100 0.33 -11.25 -4.72
N LEU A 101 0.71 -10.00 -4.44
CA LEU A 101 1.09 -9.02 -5.46
C LEU A 101 2.38 -9.41 -6.19
N LYS A 102 3.32 -10.06 -5.50
CA LYS A 102 4.57 -10.57 -6.08
C LYS A 102 4.32 -11.54 -7.24
N GLY A 103 3.23 -12.30 -7.20
CA GLY A 103 2.83 -13.18 -8.30
C GLY A 103 2.50 -12.47 -9.63
N PHE A 104 2.21 -11.17 -9.58
CA PHE A 104 1.90 -10.35 -10.76
C PHE A 104 3.13 -9.63 -11.33
N ILE A 105 4.24 -9.57 -10.58
CA ILE A 105 5.48 -8.97 -11.04
C ILE A 105 6.23 -10.02 -11.85
N LYS A 106 6.18 -9.90 -13.17
CA LYS A 106 7.04 -10.70 -14.04
C LYS A 106 8.49 -10.32 -13.77
N GLN A 107 9.31 -11.31 -13.39
CA GLN A 107 10.77 -11.16 -13.48
C GLN A 107 11.08 -10.92 -14.95
N GLY A 108 11.50 -9.68 -15.26
CA GLY A 108 12.04 -9.34 -16.58
C GLY A 108 13.36 -10.05 -16.81
#